data_AF-A0A7J4PFF3-F1
#
_entry.id   AF-A0A7J4PFF3-F1
#
_cell.length_a   1.000
_cell.length_b   1.000
_cell.length_c   1.000
_cell.angle_alpha   90.00
_cell.angle_beta   90.00
_cell.angle_gamma   90.00
#
_symmetry.space_group_name_H-M   'P 1'
#
loop_
_entity.id
_entity.type
_entity.pdbx_description
1 polymer ?
#
loop_
_entity_poly.entity_id
_entity_poly.type
_entity_poly.pdbx_seq_one_letter_code
_entity_poly.pdbx_strand_id
1 'polypeptide(L)' 'MGSLKFCPECYSELKEDPGTDIQYCTVCGYWTRKESAMLGPIMIYE' A
#
# COMPACT_ATOMS: atom_id res chain seq x y z
N MET A 1 -6.93 3.99 -9.65
CA MET A 1 -5.82 3.04 -9.41
C MET A 1 -5.20 3.45 -8.08
N GLY A 2 -5.34 2.62 -7.05
CA GLY A 2 -5.23 3.03 -5.65
C GLY A 2 -3.83 2.78 -5.08
N SER A 3 -3.05 3.85 -4.92
CA SER A 3 -1.88 3.83 -4.04
C SER A 3 -2.34 3.91 -2.58
N LEU A 4 -1.71 3.14 -1.70
CA LEU A 4 -1.92 3.28 -0.26
C LEU A 4 -1.25 4.58 0.17
N LYS A 5 -2.03 5.59 0.57
CA LYS A 5 -1.49 6.85 1.11
C LYS A 5 -0.87 6.67 2.49
N PHE A 6 -1.37 5.69 3.25
CA PHE A 6 -0.98 5.44 4.63
C PHE A 6 -0.61 3.98 4.84
N CYS A 7 0.33 3.75 5.76
CA CYS A 7 0.77 2.43 6.16
C CYS A 7 -0.35 1.71 6.92
N PRO A 8 -0.71 0.47 6.56
CA PRO A 8 -1.77 -0.27 7.25
C PRO A 8 -1.40 -0.64 8.70
N GLU A 9 -0.11 -0.71 9.02
CA GLU A 9 0.38 -1.13 10.34
C GLU A 9 0.38 0.02 11.36
N CYS A 10 0.84 1.20 10.94
CA CYS A 10 1.11 2.32 11.84
C CYS A 10 0.41 3.62 11.42
N TYR A 11 -0.39 3.59 10.35
CA TYR A 11 -1.13 4.73 9.80
C TYR A 11 -0.27 5.95 9.43
N SER A 12 1.05 5.78 9.38
CA SER A 12 1.99 6.82 8.94
C SER A 12 1.99 6.93 7.41
N GLU A 13 2.42 8.07 6.87
CA GLU A 13 2.51 8.29 5.42
C GLU A 13 3.47 7.26 4.79
N LEU A 14 3.01 6.60 3.72
CA LEU A 14 3.86 5.72 2.92
C LEU A 14 4.66 6.57 1.94
N LYS A 15 5.97 6.37 1.93
CA LYS A 15 6.84 6.93 0.90
C LYS A 15 6.78 6.04 -0.32
N GLU A 16 6.86 6.68 -1.48
CA GLU A 16 6.97 6.01 -2.75
C GLU A 16 8.29 6.36 -3.43
N ASP A 17 8.93 5.36 -4.03
CA ASP A 17 10.06 5.60 -4.91
C ASP A 17 9.53 5.89 -6.32
N PRO A 18 9.84 7.04 -6.93
CA PRO A 18 9.33 7.40 -8.26
C PRO A 18 9.92 6.52 -9.38
N GLY A 19 10.97 5.76 -9.10
CA GLY A 19 11.59 4.81 -10.03
C GLY A 19 11.18 3.35 -9.82
N THR A 20 10.33 3.05 -8.82
CA THR A 20 9.90 1.68 -8.55
C THR A 20 8.41 1.61 -8.18
N ASP A 21 7.78 0.49 -8.49
CA ASP A 21 6.40 0.21 -8.06
C ASP A 21 6.33 -0.18 -6.57
N ILE A 22 7.18 0.36 -5.71
CA ILE A 22 7.25 0.03 -4.29
C ILE A 22 6.83 1.24 -3.46
N GLN A 23 6.03 0.98 -2.44
CA GLN A 23 5.72 1.89 -1.35
C GLN A 23 6.31 1.31 -0.06
N TYR A 24 6.90 2.16 0.76
CA TYR A 24 7.51 1.74 2.01
C TYR A 24 7.23 2.75 3.12
N CYS A 25 7.19 2.27 4.35
CA CYS A 25 6.97 3.06 5.54
C CYS A 25 8.31 3.21 6.28
N THR A 26 8.76 4.44 6.45
CA THR A 26 9.98 4.74 7.21
C THR A 26 9.80 4.65 8.72
N VAL A 27 8.57 4.46 9.21
CA VAL A 27 8.24 4.42 10.64
C VAL A 27 8.31 3.00 11.18
N CYS A 28 7.58 2.06 10.55
CA CYS A 28 7.55 0.66 10.99
C CYS A 28 8.34 -0.30 10.09
N GLY A 29 8.86 0.15 8.95
CA GLY A 29 9.57 -0.70 7.99
C GLY A 29 8.67 -1.53 7.07
N TYR A 30 7.34 -1.33 7.11
CA TYR A 30 6.40 -1.96 6.17
C TYR A 30 6.73 -1.58 4.72
N TRP A 31 6.61 -2.50 3.78
CA TRP A 31 6.71 -2.20 2.35
C TRP A 31 5.75 -3.05 1.54
N THR A 32 5.27 -2.51 0.42
CA THR A 32 4.32 -3.16 -0.49
C THR A 32 4.54 -2.69 -1.91
N ARG A 33 3.98 -3.38 -2.91
CA ARG A 33 4.00 -2.91 -4.30
C ARG A 33 2.77 -2.06 -4.60
N LYS A 34 2.94 -0.94 -5.32
CA LYS A 34 1.86 -0.04 -5.79
C LYS A 34 0.78 -0.77 -6.56
N GLU A 35 1.17 -1.74 -7.39
CA GLU A 35 0.24 -2.58 -8.17
C GLU A 35 -0.31 -3.78 -7.39
N SER A 36 0.21 -4.05 -6.19
CA SER A 36 -0.53 -4.83 -5.19
C SER A 36 -1.55 -3.90 -4.52
N ALA A 37 -2.31 -3.18 -5.36
CA ALA A 37 -3.62 -2.70 -4.99
C ALA A 37 -4.36 -3.96 -4.59
N MET A 38 -4.39 -4.18 -3.28
CA MET A 38 -5.21 -5.14 -2.56
C MET A 38 -6.30 -5.62 -3.50
N LEU A 39 -6.21 -6.89 -3.97
CA LEU A 39 -7.43 -7.61 -4.30
C LEU A 39 -8.27 -7.37 -3.05
N GLY A 40 -9.25 -6.47 -3.11
CA GLY A 40 -10.16 -6.27 -2.00
C GLY A 40 -10.68 -7.65 -1.60
N PRO A 41 -11.17 -7.85 -0.36
CA PRO A 41 -11.98 -9.04 -0.14
C PRO A 41 -12.99 -9.09 -1.31
N ILE A 42 -12.97 -10.18 -2.09
CA ILE A 42 -13.95 -10.38 -3.15
C ILE A 42 -15.28 -10.50 -2.41
N MET A 43 -15.98 -9.37 -2.24
CA MET A 43 -17.36 -9.38 -1.80
C MET A 43 -18.17 -9.81 -3.01
N ILE A 44 -18.26 -11.14 -3.20
CA ILE A 44 -19.34 -11.75 -3.97
C ILE A 44 -20.62 -11.43 -3.19
N TYR A 45 -21.34 -10.41 -3.63
CA TYR A 45 -22.76 -10.27 -3.29
C TYR A 45 -23.53 -11.13 -4.28
N GLU A 46 -24.39 -12.02 -3.78
CA GLU A 46 -25.46 -12.64 -4.56
C GLU A 46 -26.63 -11.65 -4.69
#